data_AF-A0A9W8HU84-F1
#
_entry.id   AF-A0A9W8HU84-F1
#
_cell.length_a   1.000
_cell.length_b   1.000
_cell.length_c   1.000
_cell.angle_alpha   90.00
_cell.angle_beta   90.00
_cell.angle_gamma   90.00
#
_symmetry.space_group_name_H-M   'P 1'
#
loop_
_entity.id
_entity.type
_entity.pdbx_description
1 polymer ?
#
loop_
_entity_poly.entity_id
_entity_poly.type
_entity_poly.pdbx_seq_one_letter_code
_entity_poly.pdbx_strand_id
1 'polypeptide(L)'
;MGTLEAPPDGSLLPINDEVLNCRLVGPFSIFVQVLVGTLGFSTLIIKRQFERPRRTWLVWSFDVGKQMISGSIMHMCNLLVSTLSGGSSSSTTTGEDDQSSNPCSWYVLNLTLDCTLGVLFLAGYIRLFEYLARRFKIGGLESGNYGDPPSWRIWLKQASLFCASMLCMKLTVVMLVALLPFLLAIGDLILKPVLMTHSPHFEIIFVM
;
A
#
# COMPACT_ATOMS: atom_id res chain seq x y z
N MET A 1 -5.31 21.16 -61.20
CA MET A 1 -4.91 22.12 -60.15
C MET A 1 -6.15 22.38 -59.30
N GLY A 2 -6.44 21.46 -58.38
CA GLY A 2 -7.58 21.54 -57.48
C GLY A 2 -7.06 21.70 -56.06
N THR A 3 -7.28 22.86 -55.47
CA THR A 3 -6.96 23.16 -54.07
C THR A 3 -8.09 22.59 -53.21
N LEU A 4 -7.79 21.54 -52.45
CA LEU A 4 -8.64 21.06 -51.36
C LEU A 4 -8.50 22.06 -50.20
N GLU A 5 -9.51 22.91 -50.02
CA GLU A 5 -9.70 23.71 -48.82
C GLU A 5 -10.03 22.77 -47.63
N ALA A 6 -9.25 22.92 -46.55
CA ALA A 6 -9.50 22.25 -45.28
C ALA A 6 -10.71 22.87 -44.57
N PRO A 7 -11.54 22.09 -43.84
CA PRO A 7 -12.60 22.65 -43.03
C PRO A 7 -12.04 23.41 -41.82
N PRO A 8 -12.72 24.46 -41.34
CA PRO A 8 -12.22 25.35 -40.30
C PRO A 8 -12.16 24.64 -38.94
N ASP A 9 -11.08 24.91 -38.23
CA ASP A 9 -10.74 24.41 -36.90
C ASP A 9 -11.97 24.35 -35.97
N GLY A 10 -12.42 23.12 -35.72
CA GLY A 10 -13.29 22.82 -34.61
C GLY A 10 -12.56 23.16 -33.32
N SER A 11 -13.05 24.19 -32.64
CA SER A 11 -13.04 24.35 -31.19
C SER A 11 -12.40 23.19 -30.43
N LEU A 12 -11.08 23.25 -30.25
CA LEU A 12 -10.37 22.56 -29.18
C LEU A 12 -10.84 23.23 -27.89
N LEU A 13 -11.95 22.73 -27.36
CA LEU A 13 -12.17 22.74 -25.92
C LEU A 13 -10.85 22.29 -25.28
N PRO A 14 -10.37 22.94 -24.21
CA PRO A 14 -9.33 22.33 -23.41
C PRO A 14 -9.91 20.99 -22.97
N ILE A 15 -9.45 19.90 -23.56
CA ILE A 15 -9.68 18.59 -22.99
C ILE A 15 -9.05 18.73 -21.63
N ASN A 16 -9.91 18.83 -20.62
CA ASN A 16 -9.53 18.88 -19.24
C ASN A 16 -8.55 17.73 -19.01
N ASP A 17 -7.26 18.04 -18.92
CA ASP A 17 -6.20 17.16 -18.47
C ASP A 17 -6.46 16.62 -17.04
N GLU A 18 -7.56 17.03 -16.42
CA GLU A 18 -8.13 16.54 -15.17
C GLU A 18 -8.80 15.14 -15.30
N VAL A 19 -9.17 14.66 -16.50
CA VAL A 19 -9.98 13.43 -16.65
C VAL A 19 -9.14 12.17 -16.96
N LEU A 20 -7.89 12.29 -17.42
CA LEU A 20 -7.10 11.12 -17.85
C LEU A 20 -5.93 10.74 -16.95
N ASN A 21 -5.62 11.53 -15.92
CA ASN A 21 -4.56 11.19 -14.98
C ASN A 21 -5.17 10.94 -13.62
N CYS A 22 -5.37 9.67 -13.28
CA CYS A 22 -5.68 9.30 -11.91
C CYS A 22 -4.56 9.79 -10.98
N ARG A 23 -4.78 10.95 -10.37
CA ARG A 23 -3.79 11.64 -9.56
C ARG A 23 -3.81 11.00 -8.18
N LEU A 24 -3.02 9.94 -8.05
CA LEU A 24 -2.86 9.13 -6.84
C LEU A 24 -2.51 9.97 -5.58
N VAL A 25 -2.02 11.20 -5.77
CA VAL A 25 -1.72 12.18 -4.71
C VAL A 25 -2.43 13.51 -4.99
N GLY A 26 -3.77 13.49 -5.02
CA GLY A 26 -4.61 14.69 -5.11
C GLY A 26 -4.90 15.32 -3.73
N PRO A 27 -5.32 16.60 -3.67
CA PRO A 27 -5.69 17.27 -2.42
C PRO A 27 -6.82 16.54 -1.67
N PHE A 28 -7.78 15.98 -2.40
CA PHE A 28 -8.84 15.13 -1.83
C PHE A 28 -8.29 13.85 -1.20
N SER A 29 -7.35 13.16 -1.87
CA SER A 29 -6.72 11.95 -1.35
C SER A 29 -5.94 12.21 -0.07
N ILE A 30 -5.20 13.32 0.01
CA ILE A 30 -4.46 13.71 1.21
C ILE A 30 -5.42 13.95 2.37
N PHE A 31 -6.54 14.61 2.13
CA PHE A 31 -7.58 14.84 3.15
C PHE A 31 -8.12 13.51 3.70
N VAL A 32 -8.52 12.58 2.83
CA VAL A 32 -9.03 11.25 3.24
C VAL A 32 -7.96 10.46 4.00
N GLN A 33 -6.72 10.47 3.51
CA GLN A 33 -5.60 9.77 4.15
C GLN A 33 -5.31 10.28 5.56
N VAL A 34 -5.33 11.60 5.77
CA VAL A 34 -5.16 12.21 7.10
C VAL A 34 -6.34 11.87 8.01
N LEU A 35 -7.56 11.85 7.47
CA LEU A 35 -8.76 11.48 8.24
C LEU A 35 -8.66 10.02 8.74
N VAL A 36 -8.38 9.07 7.85
CA VAL A 36 -8.22 7.66 8.21
C VAL A 36 -7.06 7.47 9.20
N GLY A 37 -5.91 8.12 8.95
CA GLY A 37 -4.77 8.07 9.86
C GLY A 37 -5.11 8.58 11.27
N THR A 38 -5.89 9.67 11.35
CA THR A 38 -6.36 10.23 12.63
C THR A 38 -7.33 9.29 13.35
N LEU A 39 -8.27 8.68 12.61
CA LEU A 39 -9.21 7.70 13.15
C LEU A 39 -8.49 6.43 13.64
N GLY A 40 -7.51 5.94 12.87
CA GLY A 40 -6.66 4.82 13.24
C GLY A 40 -5.86 5.09 14.51
N PHE A 41 -5.19 6.24 14.58
CA PHE A 41 -4.43 6.65 15.77
C PHE A 41 -5.33 6.82 17.00
N SER A 42 -6.51 7.43 16.83
CA SER A 42 -7.51 7.58 17.89
C SER A 42 -7.96 6.21 18.42
N THR A 43 -8.16 5.24 17.53
CA THR A 43 -8.49 3.85 17.90
C THR A 43 -7.41 3.22 18.78
N LEU A 44 -6.13 3.49 18.52
CA LEU A 44 -5.01 2.99 19.36
C LEU A 44 -5.02 3.60 20.77
N ILE A 45 -5.40 4.87 20.90
CA ILE A 45 -5.56 5.53 22.20
C ILE A 45 -6.74 4.93 22.96
N ILE A 46 -7.89 4.78 22.30
CA ILE A 46 -9.10 4.19 22.89
C ILE A 46 -8.81 2.75 23.34
N LYS A 47 -8.17 1.94 22.50
CA LYS A 47 -7.77 0.56 22.84
C LYS A 47 -6.92 0.51 24.11
N ARG A 48 -5.97 1.43 24.26
CA ARG A 48 -5.14 1.53 25.47
C ARG A 48 -5.97 1.86 26.72
N GLN A 49 -7.03 2.67 26.61
CA GLN A 49 -7.89 3.01 27.76
C GLN A 49 -8.67 1.79 28.27
N PHE A 50 -9.07 0.89 27.36
CA PHE A 50 -9.80 -0.34 27.66
C PHE A 50 -8.91 -1.52 28.07
N GLU A 51 -7.62 -1.52 27.71
CA GLU A 51 -6.67 -2.58 28.05
C GLU A 51 -6.46 -2.71 29.58
N ARG A 52 -6.52 -3.94 30.11
CA ARG A 52 -6.27 -4.27 31.53
C ARG A 52 -5.26 -5.44 31.62
N PRO A 53 -4.08 -5.27 32.25
CA PRO A 53 -3.52 -4.04 32.81
C PRO A 53 -3.10 -3.04 31.72
N ARG A 54 -3.14 -1.74 32.03
CA ARG A 54 -2.79 -0.68 31.07
C ARG A 54 -1.29 -0.67 30.80
N ARG A 55 -0.90 -0.71 29.52
CA ARG A 55 0.49 -0.59 29.11
C ARG A 55 1.07 0.80 29.44
N THR A 56 2.33 0.84 29.87
CA THR A 56 3.03 2.11 30.15
C THR A 56 3.13 2.95 28.87
N TRP A 57 3.13 4.28 29.02
CA TRP A 57 3.14 5.20 27.87
C TRP A 57 4.36 5.00 26.96
N LEU A 58 5.53 4.69 27.54
CA LEU A 58 6.75 4.49 26.77
C LEU A 58 6.70 3.23 25.91
N VAL A 59 6.24 2.10 26.47
CA VAL A 59 6.09 0.83 25.74
C VAL A 59 5.00 0.96 24.67
N TRP A 60 3.91 1.68 24.97
CA TRP A 60 2.89 1.99 23.98
C TRP A 60 3.45 2.82 22.82
N SER A 61 4.22 3.88 23.09
CA SER A 61 4.85 4.68 22.03
C SER A 61 5.82 3.86 21.18
N PHE A 62 6.51 2.88 21.77
CA PHE A 62 7.36 1.95 21.04
C PHE A 62 6.55 1.05 20.10
N ASP A 63 5.43 0.49 20.54
CA ASP A 63 4.56 -0.33 19.68
C ASP A 63 3.92 0.47 18.55
N VAL A 64 3.37 1.65 18.86
CA VAL A 64 2.79 2.55 17.86
C VAL A 64 3.86 3.06 16.90
N GLY A 65 5.07 3.37 17.39
CA GLY A 65 6.19 3.78 16.57
C GLY A 65 6.59 2.73 15.53
N LYS A 66 6.59 1.44 15.90
CA LYS A 66 6.82 0.34 14.93
C LYS A 66 5.79 0.36 13.80
N GLN A 67 4.50 0.50 14.16
CA GLN A 67 3.40 0.52 13.19
C GLN A 67 3.50 1.73 12.26
N MET A 68 3.77 2.91 12.80
CA MET A 68 3.91 4.14 12.01
C MET A 68 5.07 4.04 11.01
N ILE A 69 6.26 3.61 11.45
CA ILE A 69 7.42 3.49 10.57
C ILE A 69 7.16 2.47 9.45
N SER A 70 6.65 1.29 9.81
CA SER A 70 6.38 0.23 8.83
C SER A 70 5.23 0.59 7.88
N GLY A 71 4.19 1.26 8.37
CA GLY A 71 3.07 1.75 7.56
C GLY A 71 3.53 2.80 6.54
N SER A 72 4.38 3.75 6.95
CA SER A 72 4.97 4.73 6.04
C SER A 72 5.84 4.08 4.97
N ILE A 73 6.70 3.12 5.35
CA ILE A 73 7.53 2.38 4.38
C ILE A 73 6.64 1.65 3.37
N MET A 74 5.61 0.93 3.83
CA MET A 74 4.72 0.18 2.95
C MET A 74 3.93 1.10 2.02
N HIS A 75 3.43 2.24 2.54
CA HIS A 75 2.75 3.23 1.71
C HIS A 75 3.67 3.75 0.59
N MET A 76 4.94 4.05 0.90
CA MET A 76 5.92 4.46 -0.12
C MET A 76 6.21 3.34 -1.13
N CYS A 77 6.34 2.09 -0.68
CA CYS A 77 6.52 0.95 -1.59
C CYS A 77 5.30 0.76 -2.51
N ASN A 78 4.08 0.94 -2.01
CA ASN A 78 2.86 0.80 -2.80
C ASN A 78 2.73 1.90 -3.86
N LEU A 79 3.08 3.14 -3.51
CA LEU A 79 3.18 4.22 -4.49
C LEU A 79 4.25 3.91 -5.55
N LEU A 80 5.45 3.48 -5.14
CA LEU A 80 6.55 3.17 -6.06
C LEU A 80 6.21 2.04 -7.03
N VAL A 81 5.60 0.95 -6.54
CA VAL A 81 5.17 -0.16 -7.40
C VAL A 81 4.14 0.35 -8.42
N SER A 82 3.20 1.18 -7.99
CA SER A 82 2.14 1.70 -8.87
C SER A 82 2.69 2.66 -9.94
N THR A 83 3.68 3.49 -9.62
CA THR A 83 4.32 4.38 -10.60
C THR A 83 5.20 3.62 -11.58
N LEU A 84 5.96 2.61 -11.12
CA LEU A 84 6.79 1.79 -12.00
C LEU A 84 5.94 0.91 -12.92
N SER A 85 4.92 0.23 -12.39
CA SER A 85 4.02 -0.62 -13.19
C SER A 85 3.13 0.17 -14.14
N GLY A 86 2.72 1.39 -13.76
CA GLY A 86 1.98 2.30 -14.65
C GLY A 86 2.85 2.94 -15.75
N GLY A 87 4.14 3.18 -15.49
CA GLY A 87 5.06 3.82 -16.44
C GLY A 87 5.69 2.86 -17.46
N SER A 88 6.03 1.63 -17.06
CA SER A 88 6.75 0.67 -17.91
C SER A 88 5.94 0.05 -19.05
N SER A 89 4.62 0.23 -19.08
CA SER A 89 3.73 -0.35 -20.11
C SER A 89 3.50 0.56 -21.32
N SER A 90 4.18 1.71 -21.40
CA SER A 90 4.11 2.64 -22.54
C SER A 90 4.96 2.24 -23.75
N SER A 91 5.52 1.01 -23.76
CA SER A 91 6.37 0.54 -24.87
C SER A 91 6.39 -0.99 -25.04
N THR A 92 5.26 -1.61 -25.39
CA THR A 92 5.29 -2.83 -26.24
C THR A 92 3.97 -2.94 -27.03
N THR A 93 4.10 -2.70 -28.33
CA THR A 93 3.12 -2.98 -29.37
C THR A 93 2.95 -4.50 -29.52
N THR A 94 1.92 -5.06 -28.93
CA THR A 94 1.24 -6.27 -29.43
C THR A 94 -0.19 -6.22 -28.91
N GLY A 95 -1.14 -6.12 -29.84
CA GLY A 95 -2.56 -6.06 -29.54
C GLY A 95 -3.10 -7.34 -28.91
N GLU A 96 -4.32 -7.18 -28.40
CA GLU A 96 -5.18 -8.12 -27.67
C GLU A 96 -5.17 -7.88 -26.14
N ASP A 97 -6.34 -7.41 -25.69
CA ASP A 97 -6.81 -7.11 -24.33
C ASP A 97 -6.39 -5.77 -23.69
N ASP A 98 -7.06 -4.74 -24.23
CA ASP A 98 -7.42 -3.47 -23.59
C ASP A 98 -7.82 -3.65 -22.10
N GLN A 99 -7.48 -2.65 -21.29
CA GLN A 99 -8.11 -2.33 -19.99
C GLN A 99 -7.45 -2.79 -18.66
N SER A 100 -6.20 -2.41 -18.39
CA SER A 100 -5.69 -2.25 -16.99
C SER A 100 -4.39 -1.44 -16.83
N SER A 101 -4.05 -0.57 -17.79
CA SER A 101 -2.85 0.28 -17.76
C SER A 101 -2.96 1.53 -16.86
N ASN A 102 -4.03 1.62 -16.05
CA ASN A 102 -4.23 2.74 -15.13
C ASN A 102 -3.41 2.53 -13.83
N PRO A 103 -2.59 3.51 -13.41
CA PRO A 103 -1.76 3.39 -12.20
C PRO A 103 -2.60 3.18 -10.92
N CYS A 104 -3.85 3.66 -10.90
CA CYS A 104 -4.76 3.46 -9.79
C CYS A 104 -5.27 2.01 -9.70
N SER A 105 -5.61 1.37 -10.82
CA SER A 105 -5.98 -0.06 -10.82
C SER A 105 -4.84 -0.93 -10.27
N TRP A 106 -3.60 -0.63 -10.67
CA TRP A 106 -2.40 -1.28 -10.12
C TRP A 106 -2.22 -1.02 -8.62
N TYR A 107 -2.48 0.21 -8.17
CA TYR A 107 -2.42 0.57 -6.75
C TYR A 107 -3.46 -0.19 -5.92
N VAL A 108 -4.72 -0.17 -6.33
CA VAL A 108 -5.81 -0.84 -5.61
C VAL A 108 -5.59 -2.35 -5.57
N LEU A 109 -5.17 -2.95 -6.68
CA LEU A 109 -4.89 -4.38 -6.74
C LEU A 109 -3.73 -4.77 -5.81
N ASN A 110 -2.60 -4.04 -5.86
CA ASN A 110 -1.47 -4.32 -4.98
C ASN A 110 -1.84 -4.14 -3.50
N LEU A 111 -2.54 -3.07 -3.17
CA LEU A 111 -2.97 -2.80 -1.80
C LEU A 111 -3.95 -3.87 -1.29
N THR A 112 -4.89 -4.31 -2.12
CA THR A 112 -5.84 -5.38 -1.80
C THR A 112 -5.10 -6.69 -1.50
N LEU A 113 -4.11 -7.04 -2.32
CA LEU A 113 -3.30 -8.24 -2.10
C LEU A 113 -2.43 -8.13 -0.84
N ASP A 114 -1.84 -6.96 -0.56
CA ASP A 114 -1.07 -6.71 0.65
C ASP A 114 -1.93 -6.90 1.91
N CYS A 115 -3.18 -6.43 1.90
CA CYS A 115 -4.12 -6.55 3.01
C CYS A 115 -4.75 -7.94 3.15
N THR A 116 -4.68 -8.79 2.13
CA THR A 116 -5.27 -10.15 2.13
C THR A 116 -4.19 -11.23 2.24
N LEU A 117 -3.59 -11.62 1.11
CA LEU A 117 -2.52 -12.63 1.05
C LEU A 117 -1.25 -12.14 1.76
N GLY A 118 -0.96 -10.84 1.66
CA GLY A 118 0.19 -10.22 2.30
C GLY A 118 0.19 -10.43 3.82
N VAL A 119 -0.96 -10.32 4.50
CA VAL A 119 -1.05 -10.58 5.94
C VAL A 119 -0.66 -12.02 6.30
N LEU A 120 -1.03 -13.00 5.47
CA LEU A 120 -0.66 -14.41 5.65
C LEU A 120 0.86 -14.60 5.50
N PHE A 121 1.46 -14.03 4.44
CA PHE A 121 2.90 -14.08 4.24
C PHE A 121 3.66 -13.33 5.34
N LEU A 122 3.17 -12.17 5.77
CA LEU A 122 3.76 -11.40 6.86
C LEU A 122 3.80 -12.21 8.16
N ALA A 123 2.70 -12.89 8.50
CA ALA A 123 2.68 -13.77 9.66
C ALA A 123 3.74 -14.88 9.54
N GLY A 124 3.89 -15.47 8.35
CA GLY A 124 4.97 -16.43 8.06
C GLY A 124 6.37 -15.84 8.25
N TYR A 125 6.64 -14.65 7.69
CA TYR A 125 7.93 -13.98 7.79
C TYR A 125 8.30 -13.59 9.22
N ILE A 126 7.35 -13.08 10.00
CA ILE A 126 7.59 -12.75 11.41
C ILE A 126 8.00 -14.03 12.17
N ARG A 127 7.25 -15.13 11.98
CA ARG A 127 7.58 -16.42 12.62
C ARG A 127 8.93 -16.97 12.16
N LEU A 128 9.26 -16.83 10.88
CA LEU A 128 10.54 -17.23 10.32
C LEU A 128 11.69 -16.41 10.94
N PHE A 129 11.58 -15.09 10.98
CA PHE A 129 12.62 -14.23 11.52
C PHE A 129 12.77 -14.38 13.04
N GLU A 130 11.68 -14.59 13.78
CA GLU A 130 11.75 -14.97 15.20
C GLU A 130 12.45 -16.32 15.40
N TYR A 131 12.15 -17.31 14.55
CA TYR A 131 12.83 -18.61 14.59
C TYR A 131 14.33 -18.48 14.30
N LEU A 132 14.69 -17.74 13.24
CA LEU A 132 16.09 -17.47 12.90
C LEU A 132 16.79 -16.70 14.03
N ALA A 133 16.16 -15.68 14.59
CA ALA A 133 16.70 -14.93 15.72
C ALA A 133 16.99 -15.81 16.93
N ARG A 134 16.08 -16.73 17.27
CA ARG A 134 16.30 -17.73 18.33
C ARG A 134 17.45 -18.66 17.98
N ARG A 135 17.54 -19.11 16.72
CA ARG A 135 18.61 -20.02 16.26
C ARG A 135 20.00 -19.38 16.32
N PHE A 136 20.09 -18.10 15.96
CA PHE A 136 21.31 -17.29 16.04
C PHE A 136 21.56 -16.67 17.42
N LYS A 137 20.73 -17.00 18.43
CA LYS A 137 20.82 -16.51 19.81
C LYS A 137 20.83 -14.97 19.91
N ILE A 138 20.08 -14.29 19.05
CA ILE A 138 19.95 -12.83 19.07
C ILE A 138 18.96 -12.46 20.18
N GLY A 139 19.48 -11.99 21.32
CA GLY A 139 18.66 -11.53 22.44
C GLY A 139 17.91 -10.22 22.16
N GLY A 140 16.75 -10.05 22.81
CA GLY A 140 15.92 -8.85 22.74
C GLY A 140 14.94 -8.80 21.55
N LEU A 141 14.67 -9.92 20.88
CA LEU A 141 13.71 -9.98 19.77
C LEU A 141 12.33 -10.50 20.20
N GLU A 142 12.08 -10.59 21.50
CA GLU A 142 10.77 -10.95 22.05
C GLU A 142 9.79 -9.80 21.85
N SER A 143 8.82 -9.99 20.95
CA SER A 143 7.86 -8.95 20.61
C SER A 143 7.13 -8.43 21.85
N GLY A 144 7.22 -7.10 22.06
CA GLY A 144 6.54 -6.42 23.15
C GLY A 144 7.29 -6.42 24.48
N ASN A 145 8.45 -7.08 24.56
CA ASN A 145 9.40 -6.99 25.67
C ASN A 145 10.58 -6.09 25.25
N TYR A 146 10.72 -4.94 25.91
CA TYR A 146 11.77 -3.96 25.60
C TYR A 146 12.89 -3.90 26.63
N GLY A 147 12.91 -4.85 27.58
CA GLY A 147 13.77 -4.84 28.76
C GLY A 147 13.17 -4.06 29.93
N ASP A 148 13.84 -4.18 31.09
CA ASP A 148 13.52 -3.46 32.33
C ASP A 148 14.79 -2.78 32.86
N PRO A 149 14.96 -1.45 32.69
CA PRO A 149 14.04 -0.51 32.06
C PRO A 149 13.96 -0.65 30.52
N PRO A 150 12.86 -0.21 29.88
CA PRO A 150 12.71 -0.29 28.43
C PRO A 150 13.81 0.45 27.66
N SER A 151 14.46 -0.24 26.71
CA SER A 151 15.60 0.30 25.97
C SER A 151 15.32 0.53 24.48
N TRP A 152 15.78 1.67 23.95
CA TRP A 152 15.64 2.02 22.54
C TRP A 152 16.40 1.07 21.61
N ARG A 153 17.50 0.46 22.09
CA ARG A 153 18.31 -0.49 21.31
C ARG A 153 17.54 -1.79 21.03
N ILE A 154 16.79 -2.28 22.01
CA ILE A 154 15.93 -3.47 21.85
C ILE A 154 14.77 -3.14 20.92
N TRP A 155 14.15 -1.97 21.11
CA TRP A 155 13.11 -1.49 20.21
C TRP A 155 13.58 -1.41 18.75
N LEU A 156 14.76 -0.83 18.49
CA LEU A 156 15.28 -0.68 17.14
C LEU A 156 15.51 -2.04 16.45
N LYS A 157 15.97 -3.05 17.18
CA LYS A 157 16.12 -4.43 16.67
C LYS A 157 14.76 -5.05 16.30
N GLN A 158 13.75 -4.87 17.14
CA GLN A 158 12.40 -5.38 16.86
C GLN A 158 11.75 -4.62 15.70
N ALA A 159 11.93 -3.29 15.66
CA ALA A 159 11.43 -2.44 14.60
C ALA A 159 12.06 -2.79 13.25
N SER A 160 13.39 -3.00 13.20
CA SER A 160 14.08 -3.37 11.97
C SER A 160 13.66 -4.75 11.46
N LEU A 161 13.49 -5.74 12.35
CA LEU A 161 12.98 -7.06 11.99
C LEU A 161 11.55 -6.97 11.43
N PHE A 162 10.70 -6.16 12.05
CA PHE A 162 9.34 -5.96 11.58
C PHE A 162 9.30 -5.25 10.21
N CYS A 163 10.11 -4.20 10.01
CA CYS A 163 10.25 -3.53 8.72
C CYS A 163 10.80 -4.48 7.64
N ALA A 164 11.80 -5.31 7.96
CA ALA A 164 12.32 -6.31 7.05
C ALA A 164 11.25 -7.34 6.68
N SER A 165 10.43 -7.77 7.64
CA SER A 165 9.33 -8.72 7.39
C SER A 165 8.30 -8.12 6.42
N MET A 166 7.95 -6.85 6.61
CA MET A 166 7.05 -6.09 5.75
C MET A 166 7.60 -5.97 4.32
N LEU A 167 8.91 -5.68 4.17
CA LEU A 167 9.55 -5.61 2.86
C LEU A 167 9.63 -6.97 2.16
N CYS A 168 9.99 -8.04 2.88
CA CYS A 168 9.99 -9.40 2.31
C CYS A 168 8.59 -9.84 1.87
N MET A 169 7.57 -9.53 2.67
CA MET A 169 6.19 -9.75 2.30
C MET A 169 5.83 -8.97 1.02
N LYS A 170 6.18 -7.68 0.95
CA LYS A 170 5.88 -6.85 -0.23
C LYS A 170 6.51 -7.40 -1.50
N LEU A 171 7.78 -7.77 -1.42
CA LEU A 171 8.50 -8.40 -2.53
C LEU A 171 7.83 -9.70 -2.96
N THR A 172 7.36 -10.51 -2.02
CA THR A 172 6.65 -11.77 -2.31
C THR A 172 5.33 -11.51 -3.03
N VAL A 173 4.54 -10.52 -2.59
CA VAL A 173 3.27 -10.16 -3.25
C VAL A 173 3.53 -9.66 -4.68
N VAL A 174 4.50 -8.77 -4.87
CA VAL A 174 4.87 -8.27 -6.21
C VAL A 174 5.34 -9.40 -7.13
N MET A 175 6.20 -10.29 -6.62
CA MET A 175 6.64 -11.47 -7.37
C MET A 175 5.48 -12.42 -7.70
N LEU A 176 4.55 -12.62 -6.77
CA LEU A 176 3.39 -13.47 -6.98
C LEU A 176 2.50 -12.94 -8.10
N VAL A 177 2.23 -11.63 -8.12
CA VAL A 177 1.48 -10.98 -9.20
C VAL A 177 2.20 -11.11 -10.54
N ALA A 178 3.53 -10.95 -10.55
CA ALA A 178 4.33 -11.09 -11.77
C ALA A 178 4.34 -12.53 -12.33
N LEU A 179 4.25 -13.54 -11.46
CA LEU A 179 4.28 -14.96 -11.87
C LEU A 179 2.90 -15.53 -12.17
N LEU A 180 1.84 -15.00 -11.55
CA LEU A 180 0.48 -15.56 -11.62
C LEU A 180 -0.50 -14.50 -12.16
N PRO A 181 -0.57 -14.32 -13.50
CA PRO A 181 -1.45 -13.32 -14.11
C PRO A 181 -2.95 -13.59 -13.84
N PHE A 182 -3.32 -14.82 -13.47
CA PHE A 182 -4.71 -15.12 -13.09
C PHE A 182 -5.16 -14.34 -11.83
N LEU A 183 -4.23 -13.96 -10.93
CA LEU A 183 -4.55 -13.14 -9.76
C LEU A 183 -5.01 -11.74 -10.18
N LEU A 184 -4.50 -11.22 -11.30
CA LEU A 184 -4.98 -9.98 -11.90
C LEU A 184 -6.43 -10.16 -12.36
N ALA A 185 -6.73 -11.24 -13.09
CA ALA A 185 -8.09 -11.50 -13.58
C ALA A 185 -9.12 -11.65 -12.45
N ILE A 186 -8.76 -12.29 -11.33
CA ILE A 186 -9.63 -12.40 -10.15
C ILE A 186 -9.78 -11.03 -9.47
N GLY A 187 -8.67 -10.29 -9.32
CA GLY A 187 -8.68 -8.93 -8.79
C GLY A 187 -9.60 -8.02 -9.60
N ASP A 188 -9.51 -8.06 -10.92
CA ASP A 188 -10.34 -7.31 -11.85
C ASP A 188 -11.81 -7.70 -11.72
N LEU A 189 -12.13 -8.99 -11.58
CA LEU A 189 -13.51 -9.41 -11.36
C LEU A 189 -14.11 -8.82 -10.06
N ILE A 190 -13.31 -8.79 -9.00
CA ILE A 190 -13.72 -8.25 -7.68
C ILE A 190 -13.82 -6.73 -7.72
N LEU A 191 -12.90 -6.05 -8.43
CA LEU A 191 -12.84 -4.59 -8.50
C LEU A 191 -13.76 -3.98 -9.56
N LYS A 192 -14.18 -4.73 -10.58
CA LYS A 192 -15.06 -4.25 -11.66
C LYS A 192 -16.28 -3.48 -11.15
N PRO A 193 -17.04 -3.94 -10.14
CA PRO A 193 -18.17 -3.19 -9.59
C PRO A 193 -17.77 -1.82 -8.99
N VAL A 194 -16.59 -1.73 -8.37
CA VAL A 194 -16.08 -0.51 -7.76
C VAL A 194 -15.58 0.45 -8.85
N LEU A 195 -14.79 -0.05 -9.80
CA LEU A 195 -14.24 0.71 -10.93
C LEU A 195 -15.33 1.21 -11.90
N MET A 196 -16.42 0.46 -12.08
CA MET A 196 -17.55 0.84 -12.94
C MET A 196 -18.30 2.07 -12.42
N THR A 197 -18.05 2.49 -11.18
CA THR A 197 -18.65 3.69 -10.58
C THR A 197 -18.12 4.99 -11.21
N HIS A 198 -17.12 4.95 -12.10
CA HIS A 198 -16.59 6.11 -12.87
C HIS A 198 -16.24 7.37 -12.04
N SER A 199 -16.15 7.26 -10.73
CA SER A 199 -15.84 8.36 -9.81
C SER A 199 -14.53 8.04 -9.09
N PRO A 200 -13.42 8.73 -9.39
CA PRO A 200 -12.14 8.50 -8.72
C PRO A 200 -12.23 8.78 -7.21
N HIS A 201 -13.17 9.63 -6.78
CA HIS A 201 -13.39 9.91 -5.36
C HIS A 201 -13.94 8.69 -4.62
N PHE A 202 -14.80 7.91 -5.25
CA PHE A 202 -15.37 6.70 -4.64
C PHE A 202 -14.32 5.60 -4.49
N GLU A 203 -13.47 5.42 -5.51
CA GLU A 203 -12.34 4.49 -5.47
C GLU A 203 -11.37 4.84 -4.33
N ILE A 204 -11.01 6.12 -4.19
CA ILE A 204 -10.15 6.58 -3.09
C ILE A 204 -10.77 6.29 -1.71
N ILE A 205 -12.07 6.53 -1.53
CA ILE A 205 -12.77 6.27 -0.25
C ILE A 205 -12.84 4.78 0.06
N PHE A 206 -13.05 3.93 -0.95
CA PHE A 206 -13.17 2.49 -0.74
C PHE A 206 -11.85 1.84 -0.29
N VAL A 207 -10.73 2.43 -0.74
CA VAL A 207 -9.40 1.83 -0.63
C VAL A 207 -8.60 2.38 0.55
N MET A 208 -8.89 3.61 0.99
CA MET A 208 -8.25 4.25 2.15
C MET A 208 -8.96 3.90 3.45
#